data_AF-A0A948RCI7-F1
#
_entry.id   AF-A0A948RCI7-F1
#
_cell.length_a   1.000
_cell.length_b   1.000
_cell.length_c   1.000
_cell.angle_alpha   90.00
_cell.angle_beta   90.00
_cell.angle_gamma   90.00
#
_symmetry.space_group_name_H-M   'P 1'
#
loop_
_entity.id
_entity.type
_entity.pdbx_description
1 polymer ?
#
loop_
_entity_poly.entity_id
_entity_poly.type
_entity_poly.pdbx_seq_one_letter_code
_entity_poly.pdbx_strand_id
1 'polypeptide(L)'
;MSRKMTVVFHNEDLYTYLKVEAARRHMPASEIIADAVSEWLESREDAELLPVIDSARTEWKEKGGRPWSEAERELEESISRREGAAEAKRV
;
A
#
# COMPACT_ATOMS: atom_id res chain seq x y z
N MET A 1 1.59 22.66 11.11
CA MET A 1 2.99 23.09 11.35
C MET A 1 3.91 22.21 10.53
N SER A 2 4.67 22.75 9.58
CA SER A 2 5.61 21.98 8.76
C SER A 2 7.00 21.93 9.43
N ARG A 3 7.57 20.72 9.54
CA ARG A 3 8.96 20.51 9.99
C ARG A 3 9.89 20.70 8.79
N LYS A 4 11.03 21.35 8.99
CA LYS A 4 12.02 21.61 7.92
C LYS A 4 13.26 20.75 8.15
N MET A 5 13.82 20.25 7.05
CA MET A 5 15.08 19.51 7.03
C MET A 5 15.96 20.07 5.90
N THR A 6 17.27 20.14 6.13
CA THR A 6 18.25 20.55 5.12
C THR A 6 18.97 19.32 4.59
N VAL A 7 18.98 19.17 3.26
CA VAL A 7 19.64 18.05 2.56
C VAL A 7 20.80 18.61 1.75
N VAL A 8 21.96 17.96 1.84
CA VAL A 8 23.15 18.29 1.06
C VAL A 8 23.34 17.24 -0.02
N PHE A 9 23.42 17.66 -1.28
CA PHE A 9 23.74 16.79 -2.40
C PHE A 9 25.26 16.75 -2.58
N HIS A 10 25.87 15.60 -2.31
CA HIS A 10 27.31 15.40 -2.53
C HIS A 10 27.67 15.12 -4.00
N ASN A 11 26.67 14.81 -4.82
CA ASN A 11 26.81 14.67 -6.26
C ASN A 11 26.22 15.91 -6.94
N GLU A 12 27.09 16.74 -7.54
CA GLU A 12 26.70 18.00 -8.19
C GLU A 12 25.82 17.78 -9.44
N ASP A 13 26.03 16.68 -10.16
CA ASP A 13 25.21 16.33 -11.32
C ASP A 13 23.78 16.05 -10.87
N LEU A 14 23.60 15.32 -9.77
CA LEU A 14 22.27 15.03 -9.22
C LEU A 14 21.53 16.30 -8.79
N TYR A 15 22.23 17.25 -8.17
CA TYR A 15 21.66 18.56 -7.84
C TYR A 15 21.18 19.28 -9.11
N THR A 16 22.01 19.25 -10.16
CA THR A 16 21.71 19.91 -11.43
C THR A 16 20.50 19.26 -12.12
N TYR A 17 20.46 17.94 -12.21
CA TYR A 17 19.32 17.20 -12.79
C TYR A 17 18.01 17.51 -12.05
N LEU A 18 18.04 17.50 -10.72
CA LEU A 18 16.87 17.82 -9.90
C LEU A 18 16.37 19.26 -10.17
N LYS A 19 17.29 20.22 -10.30
CA LYS A 19 16.95 21.61 -10.64
C LYS A 19 16.29 21.72 -12.01
N VAL A 20 16.80 21.00 -13.00
CA VAL A 20 16.24 20.97 -14.36
C VAL A 20 14.83 20.36 -14.34
N GLU A 21 14.64 19.23 -13.66
CA GLU A 21 13.33 18.58 -13.56
C GLU A 21 12.30 19.44 -12.80
N ALA A 22 12.72 20.10 -11.71
CA ALA A 22 11.87 21.06 -11.00
C ALA A 22 11.38 22.19 -11.92
N ALA A 23 12.29 22.76 -12.72
CA ALA A 23 11.94 23.79 -13.70
C ALA A 23 11.00 23.26 -14.79
N ARG A 24 11.27 22.07 -15.33
CA ARG A 24 10.47 21.41 -16.37
C ARG A 24 9.04 21.11 -15.92
N ARG A 25 8.87 20.73 -14.66
CA ARG A 25 7.56 20.38 -14.06
C ARG A 25 6.85 21.56 -13.43
N HIS A 26 7.47 22.75 -13.43
CA HIS A 26 6.96 23.95 -12.76
C HIS A 26 6.63 23.72 -11.28
N MET A 27 7.47 22.97 -10.57
CA MET A 27 7.28 22.61 -9.17
C MET A 27 8.58 22.82 -8.37
N PRO A 28 8.51 23.05 -7.05
CA PRO A 28 9.70 23.18 -6.24
C PRO A 28 10.43 21.83 -6.10
N ALA A 29 11.76 21.87 -6.13
CA ALA A 29 12.60 20.67 -5.95
C ALA A 29 12.32 19.96 -4.61
N SER A 30 11.83 20.68 -3.59
CA SER A 30 11.45 20.09 -2.31
C SER A 30 10.25 19.14 -2.40
N GLU A 31 9.31 19.39 -3.33
CA GLU A 31 8.19 18.47 -3.55
C GLU A 31 8.66 17.21 -4.25
N ILE A 32 9.52 17.32 -5.27
CA ILE A 32 10.14 16.15 -5.93
C ILE A 32 10.91 15.30 -4.93
N ILE A 33 11.68 15.92 -4.04
CA ILE A 33 12.41 15.20 -2.98
C ILE A 33 11.42 14.55 -2.01
N ALA A 34 10.34 15.23 -1.62
CA ALA A 34 9.35 14.68 -0.70
C ALA A 34 8.68 13.43 -1.28
N ASP A 35 8.30 13.46 -2.56
CA ASP A 35 7.72 12.31 -3.26
C ASP A 35 8.72 11.16 -3.32
N ALA A 36 9.96 11.42 -3.77
CA ALA A 36 11.00 10.39 -3.87
C ALA A 36 11.34 9.75 -2.51
N VAL A 37 11.38 10.53 -1.43
CA VAL A 37 11.59 10.01 -0.07
C VAL A 37 10.38 9.19 0.40
N SER A 38 9.16 9.62 0.06
CA SER A 38 7.93 8.88 0.42
C SER A 38 7.92 7.52 -0.28
N GLU A 39 8.12 7.48 -1.60
CA GLU A 39 8.21 6.23 -2.37
C GLU A 39 9.34 5.32 -1.86
N TRP A 40 10.49 5.89 -1.51
CA TRP A 40 11.58 5.11 -0.93
C TRP A 40 11.21 4.48 0.41
N LEU A 41 10.53 5.21 1.30
CA LEU A 41 10.06 4.69 2.58
C LEU A 41 8.96 3.64 2.41
N GLU A 42 8.00 3.86 1.53
CA GLU A 42 6.96 2.88 1.20
C GLU A 42 7.58 1.58 0.66
N SER A 43 8.57 1.67 -0.22
CA SER A 43 9.28 0.49 -0.73
C SER A 43 10.02 -0.31 0.35
N ARG A 44 10.46 0.37 1.43
CA ARG A 44 11.09 -0.25 2.59
C ARG A 44 10.06 -0.98 3.44
N GLU A 45 8.90 -0.37 3.65
CA GLU A 45 7.78 -1.00 4.36
C GLU A 45 7.29 -2.24 3.61
N ASP A 46 7.13 -2.16 2.29
CA ASP A 46 6.79 -3.29 1.44
C ASP A 46 7.81 -4.43 1.57
N ALA A 47 9.10 -4.11 1.53
CA ALA A 47 10.16 -5.10 1.70
C ALA A 47 10.13 -5.79 3.08
N GLU A 48 9.69 -5.09 4.12
CA GLU A 48 9.52 -5.63 5.47
C GLU A 48 8.22 -6.46 5.60
N LEU A 49 7.19 -6.14 4.83
CA LEU A 49 5.91 -6.87 4.80
C LEU A 49 5.96 -8.17 4.00
N LEU A 50 6.77 -8.23 2.93
CA LEU A 50 6.86 -9.41 2.06
C LEU A 50 7.12 -10.73 2.82
N PRO A 51 8.09 -10.81 3.76
CA PRO A 51 8.29 -12.03 4.56
C PRO A 51 7.06 -12.43 5.39
N VAL A 52 6.31 -11.45 5.92
CA VAL A 52 5.09 -11.70 6.70
C VAL A 52 4.00 -12.27 5.80
N ILE A 53 3.84 -11.71 4.60
CA ILE A 53 2.89 -12.19 3.59
C ILE A 53 3.23 -13.62 3.17
N ASP A 54 4.50 -13.92 2.92
CA ASP A 54 4.92 -15.26 2.51
C ASP A 54 4.76 -16.30 3.63
N SER A 55 5.01 -15.91 4.89
CA SER A 55 4.71 -16.74 6.06
C SER A 55 3.21 -17.05 6.15
N ALA A 56 2.36 -16.02 6.07
CA ALA A 56 0.91 -16.18 6.13
C ALA A 56 0.38 -17.02 4.95
N ARG A 57 0.94 -16.83 3.75
CA ARG A 57 0.59 -17.62 2.56
C ARG A 57 0.98 -19.09 2.73
N THR A 58 2.13 -19.36 3.34
CA THR A 58 2.59 -20.73 3.61
C THR A 58 1.66 -21.42 4.59
N GLU A 59 1.36 -20.77 5.71
CA GLU A 59 0.40 -21.27 6.70
C GLU A 59 -0.99 -21.53 6.08
N TRP A 60 -1.49 -20.59 5.27
CA TRP A 60 -2.76 -20.74 4.56
C TRP A 60 -2.76 -21.99 3.65
N LYS A 61 -1.68 -22.23 2.90
CA LYS A 61 -1.56 -23.45 2.07
C LYS A 61 -1.56 -24.72 2.91
N GLU A 62 -0.78 -24.75 3.99
CA GLU A 62 -0.70 -25.90 4.90
C GLU A 62 -2.05 -26.24 5.54
N LYS A 63 -2.88 -25.23 5.81
CA LYS A 63 -4.22 -25.39 6.39
C LYS A 63 -5.31 -25.68 5.35
N GLY A 64 -4.96 -26.00 4.11
CA GLY A 64 -5.93 -26.32 3.05
C GLY A 64 -6.55 -25.07 2.42
N GLY A 65 -5.73 -24.04 2.21
CA GLY A 65 -6.13 -22.74 1.70
C GLY A 65 -7.00 -22.81 0.44
N ARG A 66 -8.08 -22.02 0.45
CA ARG A 66 -9.06 -21.93 -0.64
C ARG A 66 -9.05 -20.54 -1.31
N PRO A 67 -9.27 -20.44 -2.63
CA PRO A 67 -9.34 -19.17 -3.35
C PRO A 67 -10.33 -18.19 -2.72
N TRP A 68 -10.02 -16.88 -2.78
CA TRP A 68 -10.91 -15.85 -2.24
C TRP A 68 -12.31 -15.93 -2.84
N SER A 69 -12.45 -16.18 -4.14
CA SER A 69 -13.74 -16.28 -4.82
C SER A 69 -14.67 -17.38 -4.28
N GLU A 70 -14.11 -18.47 -3.75
CA GLU A 70 -14.90 -19.52 -3.08
C GLU A 70 -15.36 -19.06 -1.71
N ALA A 71 -14.46 -18.47 -0.91
CA ALA A 71 -14.79 -17.95 0.41
C ALA A 71 -15.78 -16.78 0.35
N GLU A 72 -15.65 -15.92 -0.66
CA GLU A 72 -16.52 -14.77 -0.92
C GLU A 72 -17.95 -15.21 -1.24
N ARG A 73 -18.12 -16.20 -2.12
CA ARG A 73 -19.43 -16.78 -2.42
C ARG A 73 -20.08 -17.40 -1.19
N GLU A 74 -19.33 -18.19 -0.41
CA GLU A 74 -19.82 -18.79 0.84
C GLU A 74 -20.24 -17.73 1.87
N LEU A 75 -19.49 -16.63 1.94
CA LEU A 75 -19.80 -15.49 2.80
C LEU A 75 -21.10 -14.82 2.38
N GLU A 76 -21.25 -14.52 1.09
CA GLU A 76 -22.45 -13.88 0.54
C GLU A 76 -23.70 -14.74 0.75
N GLU A 77 -23.63 -16.05 0.45
CA GLU A 77 -24.70 -17.00 0.72
C GLU A 77 -25.07 -17.08 2.22
N SER A 78 -24.09 -16.89 3.10
CA SER A 78 -24.32 -16.88 4.55
C SER A 78 -24.97 -15.59 5.03
N ILE A 79 -24.64 -14.45 4.42
CA ILE A 79 -25.29 -13.16 4.67
C ILE A 79 -26.75 -13.22 4.23
N SER A 80 -27.03 -13.65 2.99
CA SER A 80 -28.39 -13.74 2.47
C SER A 80 -29.28 -14.68 3.29
N ARG A 81 -28.75 -15.81 3.78
CA ARG A 81 -29.50 -16.71 4.68
C ARG A 81 -29.85 -16.05 6.02
N ARG A 82 -28.94 -15.25 6.59
CA ARG A 82 -29.20 -14.53 7.85
C ARG A 82 -30.26 -13.45 7.66
N GLU A 83 -30.18 -12.70 6.56
CA GLU A 83 -31.13 -11.65 6.23
C GLU A 83 -32.53 -12.24 5.98
N GLY A 84 -32.63 -13.31 5.18
CA GLY A 84 -33.90 -14.01 4.96
C GLY A 84 -34.50 -14.61 6.24
N ALA A 85 -33.67 -15.14 7.15
CA ALA A 85 -34.13 -15.64 8.44
C ALA A 85 -34.56 -14.52 9.42
N ALA A 86 -33.97 -13.33 9.31
CA ALA A 86 -34.38 -12.16 10.06
C ALA A 86 -35.70 -11.58 9.54
N GLU A 87 -35.89 -11.57 8.21
CA GLU A 87 -37.14 -11.18 7.55
C GLU A 87 -38.28 -12.13 7.95
N ALA A 88 -38.05 -13.44 7.91
CA ALA A 88 -39.04 -14.46 8.25
C ALA A 88 -39.47 -14.47 9.74
N LYS A 89 -38.64 -13.91 10.64
CA LYS A 89 -38.99 -13.73 12.06
C LYS A 89 -39.78 -12.44 12.34
N ARG A 90 -39.87 -11.52 11.37
CA ARG A 90 -40.62 -10.26 11.48
C ARG A 90 -42.06 -10.35 10.95
N VAL A 91 -42.40 -11.44 10.26
CA VAL A 91 -43.75 -11.80 9.80
C VAL A 91 -44.40 -12.73 10.82
#